data_AF-A0A517XLC5-F1
#
_entry.id   AF-A0A517XLC5-F1
#
_cell.length_a   1.000
_cell.length_b   1.000
_cell.length_c   1.000
_cell.angle_alpha   90.00
_cell.angle_beta   90.00
_cell.angle_gamma   90.00
#
_symmetry.space_group_name_H-M   'P 1'
#
loop_
_entity.id
_entity.type
_entity.pdbx_description
1 polymer ?
#
loop_
_entity_poly.entity_id
_entity_poly.type
_entity_poly.pdbx_seq_one_letter_code
_entity_poly.pdbx_strand_id
1 'polypeptide(L)'
;MQTDAEPFLQRIRAYPDDDGPRLVFADWLDEQGGAALARAAFIRVQIALATLPETDPARADLLRAEQVLRDANKDAWEAPFRGLCSLIDFRRGFVDEVRIGAVPFLRHAHELFAAAPVRHLHLMDAGPHLGALTASPYLGRLAGLTIEAQHLRDPLARAVARCAHLSGLRRLDLRKNRLTDAGASALAGSPHLAGLEELILSENELTESGARALAASPHLAALRGLDLRHNPVGPAGAEAVAASDRLPRLEWLNLSGCGLGAPRGHAVPRPGALVRVAVLDLSGNALGPAALKPLLTADGPAALRELDLSRNDLGEAGAAVLAAAPALAGLRGLKVSGCGLTDAAVTVLASSPHLAGLRSLDLGNNPAADAAFEPFLDGARPPRLRRLVVPAIGLSPALRRALHQKYGSG
;
A
#
# COMPACT_ATOMS: atom_id res chain seq x y z
N MET A 1 21.31 -18.03 30.73
CA MET A 1 20.18 -17.97 29.77
C MET A 1 20.25 -16.72 28.88
N GLN A 2 20.10 -15.48 29.37
CA GLN A 2 20.18 -14.28 28.49
C GLN A 2 21.56 -14.08 27.85
N THR A 3 22.63 -14.46 28.55
CA THR A 3 24.03 -14.36 28.06
C THR A 3 24.33 -15.31 26.90
N ASP A 4 23.66 -16.47 26.84
CA ASP A 4 23.96 -17.53 25.88
C ASP A 4 23.23 -17.32 24.54
N ALA A 5 22.12 -16.58 24.57
CA ALA A 5 21.35 -16.18 23.38
C ALA A 5 21.97 -15.00 22.61
N GLU A 6 22.80 -14.19 23.28
CA GLU A 6 23.28 -12.90 22.77
C GLU A 6 24.04 -12.99 21.42
N PRO A 7 24.93 -13.97 21.17
CA PRO A 7 25.58 -14.09 19.86
C PRO A 7 24.60 -14.28 18.70
N PHE A 8 23.52 -15.03 18.91
CA PHE A 8 22.46 -15.20 17.91
C PHE A 8 21.70 -13.89 17.69
N LEU A 9 21.31 -13.21 18.78
CA LEU A 9 20.61 -11.94 18.72
C LEU A 9 21.46 -10.84 18.07
N GLN A 10 22.77 -10.82 18.29
CA GLN A 10 23.71 -9.92 17.61
C GLN A 10 23.70 -10.17 16.11
N ARG A 11 23.75 -11.43 15.68
CA ARG A 11 23.72 -11.78 14.25
C ARG A 11 22.39 -11.40 13.59
N ILE A 12 21.26 -11.63 14.27
CA ILE A 12 19.93 -11.24 13.77
C ILE A 12 19.82 -9.71 13.63
N ARG A 13 20.36 -8.94 14.59
CA ARG A 13 20.39 -7.47 14.52
C ARG A 13 21.31 -6.96 13.40
N ALA A 14 22.42 -7.64 13.13
CA ALA A 14 23.34 -7.29 12.06
C ALA A 14 22.79 -7.61 10.66
N TYR A 15 22.00 -8.68 10.54
CA TYR A 15 21.41 -9.15 9.27
C TYR A 15 19.88 -9.27 9.39
N PRO A 16 19.17 -8.14 9.55
CA PRO A 16 17.73 -8.15 9.84
C PRO A 16 16.87 -8.62 8.66
N ASP A 17 17.40 -8.75 7.45
CA ASP A 17 16.65 -9.28 6.30
C ASP A 17 17.00 -10.75 5.99
N ASP A 18 17.96 -11.34 6.71
CA ASP A 18 18.39 -12.74 6.51
C ASP A 18 17.61 -13.69 7.43
N ASP A 19 16.91 -14.66 6.83
CA ASP A 19 16.15 -15.66 7.55
C ASP A 19 17.07 -16.74 8.19
N GLY A 20 18.30 -16.93 7.67
CA GLY A 20 19.25 -17.94 8.14
C GLY A 20 19.62 -17.81 9.63
N PRO A 21 20.12 -16.66 10.11
CA PRO A 21 20.40 -16.44 11.53
C PRO A 21 19.20 -16.66 12.45
N ARG A 22 17.99 -16.39 11.96
CA ARG A 22 16.75 -16.57 12.72
C ARG A 22 16.36 -18.03 12.84
N LEU A 23 16.51 -18.81 11.77
CA LEU A 23 16.28 -20.25 11.79
C LEU A 23 17.27 -20.95 12.71
N VAL A 24 18.55 -20.58 12.64
CA VAL A 24 19.58 -21.09 13.56
C VAL A 24 19.24 -20.76 15.02
N PHE A 25 18.73 -19.56 15.30
CA PHE A 25 18.28 -19.20 16.64
C PHE A 25 17.02 -19.98 17.07
N ALA A 26 16.10 -20.26 16.14
CA ALA A 26 14.93 -21.09 16.42
C ALA A 26 15.33 -22.53 16.77
N ASP A 27 16.32 -23.11 16.08
CA ASP A 27 16.86 -24.43 16.41
C ASP A 27 17.47 -24.44 17.83
N TRP A 28 18.27 -23.43 18.17
CA TRP A 28 18.81 -23.27 19.52
C TRP A 28 17.72 -23.11 20.59
N LEU A 29 16.64 -22.37 20.29
CA LEU A 29 15.49 -22.22 21.19
C LEU A 29 14.76 -23.55 21.43
N ASP A 30 14.72 -24.45 20.43
CA ASP A 30 14.14 -25.77 20.61
C ASP A 30 14.95 -26.62 21.60
N GLU A 31 16.28 -26.53 21.54
CA GLU A 31 17.17 -27.21 22.49
C GLU A 31 16.99 -26.72 23.93
N GLN A 32 16.59 -25.46 24.13
CA GLN A 32 16.31 -24.93 25.47
C GLN A 32 14.99 -25.45 26.05
N GLY A 33 14.04 -25.85 25.20
CA GLY A 33 12.73 -26.37 25.61
C GLY A 33 11.84 -25.36 26.35
N GLY A 34 10.74 -25.86 26.93
CA GLY A 34 9.81 -25.05 27.74
C GLY A 34 9.22 -23.85 26.97
N ALA A 35 9.29 -22.66 27.56
CA ALA A 35 8.74 -21.44 26.97
C ALA A 35 9.48 -20.98 25.69
N ALA A 36 10.71 -21.45 25.45
CA ALA A 36 11.50 -21.10 24.27
C ALA A 36 10.91 -21.70 22.97
N LEU A 37 10.24 -22.85 23.07
CA LEU A 37 9.60 -23.55 21.94
C LEU A 37 8.56 -22.67 21.23
N ALA A 38 7.80 -21.87 22.00
CA ALA A 38 6.81 -20.97 21.43
C ALA A 38 7.47 -19.90 20.54
N ARG A 39 8.64 -19.39 20.96
CA ARG A 39 9.37 -18.39 20.19
C ARG A 39 9.99 -18.98 18.93
N ALA A 40 10.54 -20.19 19.02
CA ALA A 40 11.07 -20.93 17.87
C ALA A 40 9.99 -21.18 16.80
N ALA A 41 8.83 -21.69 17.23
CA ALA A 41 7.68 -21.91 16.36
C ALA A 41 7.21 -20.60 15.70
N PHE A 42 7.13 -19.51 16.46
CA PHE A 42 6.69 -18.21 15.95
C PHE A 42 7.63 -17.65 14.86
N ILE A 43 8.96 -17.79 15.05
CA ILE A 43 9.95 -17.42 14.03
C ILE A 43 9.70 -18.19 12.73
N ARG A 44 9.57 -19.51 12.79
CA ARG A 44 9.38 -20.36 11.61
C ARG A 44 8.05 -20.08 10.91
N VAL A 45 6.97 -19.86 11.67
CA VAL A 45 5.67 -19.50 11.12
C VAL A 45 5.74 -18.18 10.34
N GLN A 46 6.34 -17.13 10.92
CA GLN A 46 6.45 -15.83 10.23
C GLN A 46 7.43 -15.85 9.04
N ILE A 47 8.45 -16.72 9.04
CA ILE A 47 9.32 -16.97 7.88
C ILE A 47 8.54 -17.66 6.76
N ALA A 48 7.79 -18.73 7.08
CA ALA A 48 6.96 -19.44 6.12
C ALA A 48 5.89 -18.52 5.52
N LEU A 49 5.19 -17.75 6.35
CA LEU A 49 4.18 -16.77 5.93
C LEU A 49 4.70 -15.66 5.03
N ALA A 50 5.99 -15.51 4.82
CA ALA A 50 6.50 -14.46 3.96
C ALA A 50 7.28 -14.97 2.76
N THR A 51 7.54 -16.27 2.71
CA THR A 51 8.04 -16.96 1.52
C THR A 51 6.89 -17.54 0.70
N LEU A 52 5.76 -17.87 1.34
CA LEU A 52 4.59 -18.42 0.67
C LEU A 52 3.80 -17.36 -0.12
N PRO A 53 3.42 -17.66 -1.37
CA PRO A 53 2.50 -16.83 -2.14
C PRO A 53 1.18 -16.61 -1.39
N GLU A 54 0.56 -15.43 -1.52
CA GLU A 54 -0.71 -15.11 -0.85
C GLU A 54 -1.85 -16.10 -1.15
N THR A 55 -1.81 -16.75 -2.32
CA THR A 55 -2.80 -17.74 -2.75
C THR A 55 -2.56 -19.14 -2.21
N ASP A 56 -1.49 -19.36 -1.46
CA ASP A 56 -1.14 -20.69 -0.96
C ASP A 56 -2.11 -21.13 0.16
N PRO A 57 -2.74 -22.32 0.05
CA PRO A 57 -3.73 -22.79 1.02
C PRO A 57 -3.15 -22.97 2.43
N ALA A 58 -1.85 -23.24 2.58
CA ALA A 58 -1.21 -23.42 3.88
C ALA A 58 -1.16 -22.12 4.70
N ARG A 59 -1.28 -20.95 4.05
CA ARG A 59 -1.27 -19.66 4.76
C ARG A 59 -2.37 -19.54 5.80
N ALA A 60 -3.56 -20.08 5.54
CA ALA A 60 -4.69 -19.95 6.46
C ALA A 60 -4.39 -20.61 7.82
N ASP A 61 -3.78 -21.79 7.81
CA ASP A 61 -3.35 -22.49 9.01
C ASP A 61 -2.19 -21.77 9.70
N LEU A 62 -1.22 -21.30 8.92
CA LEU A 62 -0.08 -20.55 9.47
C LEU A 62 -0.50 -19.23 10.12
N LEU A 63 -1.44 -18.49 9.55
CA LEU A 63 -1.99 -17.26 10.15
C LEU A 63 -2.72 -17.55 11.46
N ARG A 64 -3.49 -18.66 11.52
CA ARG A 64 -4.10 -19.12 12.78
C ARG A 64 -3.05 -19.46 13.82
N ALA A 65 -1.99 -20.19 13.43
CA ALA A 65 -0.89 -20.55 14.33
C ALA A 65 -0.13 -19.31 14.83
N GLU A 66 0.16 -18.36 13.94
CA GLU A 66 0.78 -17.07 14.26
C GLU A 66 -0.03 -16.33 15.33
N GLN A 67 -1.34 -16.20 15.12
CA GLN A 67 -2.23 -15.49 16.04
C GLN A 67 -2.25 -16.15 17.42
N VAL A 68 -2.40 -17.47 17.49
CA VAL A 68 -2.40 -18.23 18.74
C VAL A 68 -1.08 -18.06 19.50
N LEU A 69 0.06 -18.18 18.80
CA LEU A 69 1.38 -18.00 19.40
C LEU A 69 1.59 -16.57 19.90
N ARG A 70 1.19 -15.56 19.11
CA ARG A 70 1.29 -14.15 19.50
C ARG A 70 0.44 -13.86 20.73
N ASP A 71 -0.84 -14.23 20.74
CA ASP A 71 -1.74 -13.90 21.85
C ASP A 71 -1.32 -14.54 23.17
N ALA A 72 -0.79 -15.76 23.14
CA ALA A 72 -0.33 -16.45 24.34
C ALA A 72 1.00 -15.90 24.92
N ASN A 73 1.84 -15.23 24.11
CA ASN A 73 3.21 -14.93 24.49
C ASN A 73 3.63 -13.45 24.35
N LYS A 74 2.82 -12.60 23.71
CA LYS A 74 3.15 -11.20 23.41
C LYS A 74 3.59 -10.41 24.64
N ASP A 75 2.94 -10.60 25.79
CA ASP A 75 3.26 -9.84 27.01
C ASP A 75 4.71 -10.05 27.47
N ALA A 76 5.24 -11.26 27.30
CA ALA A 76 6.63 -11.59 27.62
C ALA A 76 7.59 -11.09 26.53
N TRP A 77 7.23 -11.24 25.25
CA TRP A 77 8.08 -10.82 24.14
C TRP A 77 8.16 -9.30 23.98
N GLU A 78 7.12 -8.57 24.37
CA GLU A 78 7.03 -7.11 24.33
C GLU A 78 7.53 -6.44 25.62
N ALA A 79 7.86 -7.22 26.66
CA ALA A 79 8.28 -6.70 27.96
C ALA A 79 9.39 -5.62 27.89
N PRO A 80 10.44 -5.73 27.04
CA PRO A 80 11.47 -4.70 26.92
C PRO A 80 10.97 -3.35 26.37
N PHE A 81 9.81 -3.33 25.72
CA PHE A 81 9.21 -2.16 25.07
C PHE A 81 8.05 -1.58 25.87
N ARG A 82 7.66 -2.24 26.97
CA ARG A 82 6.51 -1.87 27.79
C ARG A 82 6.74 -0.48 28.41
N GLY A 83 5.74 0.41 28.24
CA GLY A 83 5.83 1.79 28.70
C GLY A 83 6.70 2.70 27.83
N LEU A 84 7.43 2.13 26.86
CA LEU A 84 8.21 2.89 25.87
C LEU A 84 7.43 3.06 24.56
N CYS A 85 6.83 1.98 24.07
CA CYS A 85 6.11 1.94 22.79
C CYS A 85 4.60 1.83 23.00
N SER A 86 3.84 2.47 22.12
CA SER A 86 2.36 2.44 22.11
C SER A 86 1.76 1.45 21.11
N LEU A 87 2.57 0.97 20.16
CA LEU A 87 2.23 -0.12 19.23
C LEU A 87 3.51 -0.90 18.93
N ILE A 88 3.38 -2.21 18.82
CA ILE A 88 4.46 -3.15 18.50
C ILE A 88 3.92 -4.16 17.49
N ASP A 89 4.65 -4.37 16.40
CA ASP A 89 4.38 -5.43 15.44
C ASP A 89 5.59 -6.31 15.20
N PHE A 90 5.30 -7.58 14.95
CA PHE A 90 6.31 -8.62 14.78
C PHE A 90 6.49 -8.97 13.31
N ARG A 91 7.76 -9.11 12.91
CA ARG A 91 8.15 -9.67 11.62
C ARG A 91 9.26 -10.68 11.82
N ARG A 92 9.15 -11.83 11.14
CA ARG A 92 10.15 -12.92 11.20
C ARG A 92 10.47 -13.37 12.64
N GLY A 93 9.46 -13.33 13.49
CA GLY A 93 9.50 -13.71 14.89
C GLY A 93 10.16 -12.68 15.80
N PHE A 94 10.36 -11.42 15.40
CA PHE A 94 10.93 -10.36 16.23
C PHE A 94 10.15 -9.07 16.13
N VAL A 95 10.27 -8.20 17.14
CA VAL A 95 9.73 -6.84 17.05
C VAL A 95 10.46 -6.10 15.93
N ASP A 96 9.70 -5.65 14.94
CA ASP A 96 10.21 -5.03 13.72
C ASP A 96 9.67 -3.61 13.55
N GLU A 97 8.40 -3.39 13.91
CA GLU A 97 7.76 -2.07 13.90
C GLU A 97 7.38 -1.64 15.30
N VAL A 98 7.69 -0.39 15.63
CA VAL A 98 7.30 0.23 16.90
C VAL A 98 6.75 1.63 16.70
N ARG A 99 5.74 2.00 17.49
CA ARG A 99 5.26 3.39 17.63
C ARG A 99 5.74 3.98 18.95
N ILE A 100 6.46 5.09 18.88
CA ILE A 100 7.12 5.71 20.04
C ILE A 100 7.13 7.24 19.90
N GLY A 101 7.02 7.94 21.03
CA GLY A 101 7.19 9.40 21.06
C GLY A 101 8.65 9.81 20.82
N ALA A 102 8.86 11.00 20.25
CA ALA A 102 10.19 11.50 19.93
C ALA A 102 11.11 11.61 21.16
N VAL A 103 10.58 12.06 22.31
CA VAL A 103 11.38 12.18 23.54
C VAL A 103 11.82 10.81 24.07
N PRO A 104 10.93 9.81 24.28
CA PRO A 104 11.36 8.47 24.66
C PRO A 104 12.33 7.84 23.65
N PHE A 105 12.12 8.03 22.34
CA PHE A 105 13.05 7.54 21.32
C PHE A 105 14.45 8.13 21.49
N LEU A 106 14.55 9.45 21.62
CA LEU A 106 15.86 10.12 21.77
C LEU A 106 16.61 9.68 23.03
N ARG A 107 15.88 9.29 24.09
CA ARG A 107 16.49 8.80 25.34
C ARG A 107 16.87 7.31 25.27
N HIS A 108 16.03 6.48 24.64
CA HIS A 108 16.10 5.02 24.76
C HIS A 108 16.37 4.30 23.43
N ALA A 109 16.74 5.02 22.36
CA ALA A 109 17.02 4.39 21.06
C ALA A 109 18.07 3.27 21.18
N HIS A 110 19.12 3.45 21.97
CA HIS A 110 20.11 2.39 22.20
C HIS A 110 19.46 1.10 22.72
N GLU A 111 18.62 1.20 23.76
CA GLU A 111 17.93 0.06 24.37
C GLU A 111 16.94 -0.59 23.39
N LEU A 112 16.20 0.24 22.63
CA LEU A 112 15.26 -0.20 21.61
C LEU A 112 15.94 -1.10 20.56
N PHE A 113 17.05 -0.62 19.98
CA PHE A 113 17.77 -1.36 18.94
C PHE A 113 18.69 -2.46 19.50
N ALA A 114 18.97 -2.45 20.80
CA ALA A 114 19.61 -3.57 21.48
C ALA A 114 18.62 -4.71 21.71
N ALA A 115 17.36 -4.41 22.03
CA ALA A 115 16.33 -5.39 22.37
C ALA A 115 15.80 -6.18 21.16
N ALA A 116 15.71 -5.56 19.98
CA ALA A 116 15.21 -6.22 18.78
C ALA A 116 15.78 -5.62 17.47
N PRO A 117 15.75 -6.36 16.36
CA PRO A 117 16.06 -5.85 15.02
C PRO A 117 14.94 -4.92 14.50
N VAL A 118 14.65 -3.81 15.20
CA VAL A 118 13.62 -2.84 14.78
C VAL A 118 14.03 -2.21 13.44
N ARG A 119 13.11 -2.21 12.47
CA ARG A 119 13.32 -1.67 11.11
C ARG A 119 12.30 -0.61 10.72
N HIS A 120 11.14 -0.58 11.37
CA HIS A 120 10.08 0.37 11.11
C HIS A 120 9.79 1.20 12.36
N LEU A 121 9.83 2.52 12.20
CA LEU A 121 9.62 3.46 13.30
C LEU A 121 8.46 4.38 12.96
N HIS A 122 7.41 4.34 13.79
CA HIS A 122 6.37 5.37 13.81
C HIS A 122 6.68 6.36 14.93
N LEU A 123 7.13 7.56 14.55
CA LEU A 123 7.44 8.64 15.49
C LEU A 123 6.20 9.51 15.75
N MET A 124 5.88 9.69 17.03
CA MET A 124 4.91 10.65 17.53
C MET A 124 5.60 11.89 18.10
N ASP A 125 4.91 13.03 18.12
CA ASP A 125 5.37 14.28 18.74
C ASP A 125 6.76 14.76 18.24
N ALA A 126 7.05 14.57 16.95
CA ALA A 126 8.35 14.83 16.36
C ALA A 126 8.69 16.33 16.20
N GLY A 127 7.68 17.21 16.18
CA GLY A 127 7.82 18.61 15.78
C GLY A 127 8.94 19.38 16.48
N PRO A 128 8.91 19.54 17.82
CA PRO A 128 9.96 20.25 18.56
C PRO A 128 11.34 19.57 18.48
N HIS A 129 11.39 18.32 18.02
CA HIS A 129 12.55 17.45 18.11
C HIS A 129 13.16 17.08 16.76
N LEU A 130 12.64 17.61 15.64
CA LEU A 130 13.12 17.27 14.29
C LEU A 130 14.64 17.39 14.16
N GLY A 131 15.24 18.46 14.69
CA GLY A 131 16.70 18.64 14.67
C GLY A 131 17.43 17.50 15.39
N ALA A 132 17.06 17.21 16.64
CA ALA A 132 17.65 16.13 17.43
C ALA A 132 17.42 14.74 16.82
N LEU A 133 16.22 14.51 16.26
CA LEU A 133 15.89 13.26 15.57
C LEU A 133 16.79 13.05 14.35
N THR A 134 16.95 14.06 13.50
CA THR A 134 17.81 13.94 12.30
C THR A 134 19.30 13.79 12.60
N ALA A 135 19.74 14.12 13.82
CA ALA A 135 21.10 13.88 14.30
C ALA A 135 21.30 12.48 14.91
N SER A 136 20.22 11.70 15.08
CA SER A 136 20.30 10.36 15.67
C SER A 136 20.82 9.33 14.65
N PRO A 137 21.97 8.69 14.91
CA PRO A 137 22.51 7.67 13.99
C PRO A 137 21.64 6.41 13.93
N TYR A 138 20.76 6.22 14.91
CA TYR A 138 19.83 5.09 14.95
C TYR A 138 18.82 5.10 13.81
N LEU A 139 18.54 6.26 13.21
CA LEU A 139 17.71 6.33 11.99
C LEU A 139 18.33 5.56 10.82
N GLY A 140 19.66 5.40 10.79
CA GLY A 140 20.36 4.59 9.78
C GLY A 140 20.14 3.08 9.93
N ARG A 141 19.49 2.65 11.00
CA ARG A 141 19.06 1.25 11.18
C ARG A 141 17.64 1.00 10.69
N LEU A 142 16.97 1.98 10.12
CA LEU A 142 15.58 1.83 9.68
C LEU A 142 15.49 1.49 8.19
N ALA A 143 14.52 0.64 7.86
CA ALA A 143 14.01 0.46 6.51
C ALA A 143 12.73 1.27 6.28
N GLY A 144 11.97 1.60 7.34
CA GLY A 144 10.75 2.39 7.24
C GLY A 144 10.62 3.46 8.33
N LEU A 145 10.12 4.63 7.94
CA LEU A 145 9.86 5.75 8.84
C LEU A 145 8.46 6.31 8.57
N THR A 146 7.66 6.39 9.62
CA THR A 146 6.33 6.99 9.62
C THR A 146 6.28 8.16 10.59
N ILE A 147 5.89 9.32 10.09
CA ILE A 147 5.52 10.49 10.89
C ILE A 147 4.17 10.94 10.34
N GLU A 148 3.07 10.51 10.95
CA GLU A 148 1.72 10.77 10.48
C GLU A 148 1.02 11.83 11.35
N ALA A 149 0.18 12.66 10.73
CA ALA A 149 -0.84 13.48 11.40
C ALA A 149 -0.30 14.43 12.49
N GLN A 150 0.86 15.05 12.26
CA GLN A 150 1.48 15.96 13.22
C GLN A 150 1.53 17.41 12.75
N HIS A 151 0.94 17.72 11.59
CA HIS A 151 0.87 19.08 11.03
C HIS A 151 2.22 19.81 10.93
N LEU A 152 3.29 19.06 10.68
CA LEU A 152 4.66 19.58 10.72
C LEU A 152 5.07 20.37 9.47
N ARG A 153 4.26 20.35 8.41
CA ARG A 153 4.44 21.09 7.15
C ARG A 153 5.84 20.83 6.53
N ASP A 154 6.25 21.68 5.61
CA ASP A 154 7.51 21.53 4.88
C ASP A 154 8.79 21.44 5.73
N PRO A 155 8.88 22.01 6.96
CA PRO A 155 10.02 21.75 7.84
C PRO A 155 10.30 20.26 8.08
N LEU A 156 9.27 19.43 8.19
CA LEU A 156 9.41 17.97 8.27
C LEU A 156 10.09 17.40 7.02
N ALA A 157 9.54 17.72 5.85
CA ALA A 157 10.07 17.23 4.57
C ALA A 157 11.52 17.68 4.35
N ARG A 158 11.87 18.93 4.70
CA ARG A 158 13.25 19.44 4.62
C ARG A 158 14.20 18.75 5.60
N ALA A 159 13.73 18.48 6.83
CA ALA A 159 14.52 17.75 7.82
C ALA A 159 14.83 16.32 7.35
N VAL A 160 13.81 15.61 6.87
CA VAL A 160 13.96 14.27 6.29
C VAL A 160 14.89 14.29 5.06
N ALA A 161 14.66 15.21 4.13
CA ALA A 161 15.46 15.32 2.90
C ALA A 161 16.95 15.59 3.14
N ARG A 162 17.32 16.21 4.27
CA ARG A 162 18.71 16.52 4.62
C ARG A 162 19.36 15.48 5.55
N CYS A 163 18.61 14.48 6.02
CA CYS A 163 19.11 13.52 7.00
C CYS A 163 19.91 12.41 6.30
N ALA A 164 21.24 12.48 6.38
CA ALA A 164 22.14 11.49 5.79
C ALA A 164 21.97 10.07 6.35
N HIS A 165 21.48 9.96 7.59
CA HIS A 165 21.18 8.67 8.21
C HIS A 165 20.02 7.94 7.54
N LEU A 166 19.17 8.59 6.75
CA LEU A 166 18.05 7.93 6.05
C LEU A 166 18.43 7.29 4.71
N SER A 167 19.72 7.20 4.38
CA SER A 167 20.21 6.60 3.13
C SER A 167 19.85 5.13 2.93
N GLY A 168 19.57 4.39 4.01
CA GLY A 168 19.08 3.01 3.96
C GLY A 168 17.55 2.87 3.91
N LEU A 169 16.81 3.97 3.94
CA LEU A 169 15.35 3.96 4.05
C LEU A 169 14.70 3.48 2.74
N ARG A 170 13.76 2.53 2.87
CA ARG A 170 12.99 1.97 1.76
C ARG A 170 11.55 2.47 1.73
N ARG A 171 10.98 2.79 2.89
CA ARG A 171 9.61 3.29 3.00
C ARG A 171 9.54 4.56 3.83
N LEU A 172 8.90 5.60 3.29
CA LEU A 172 8.71 6.87 3.96
C LEU A 172 7.24 7.25 3.92
N ASP A 173 6.67 7.45 5.10
CA ASP A 173 5.27 7.83 5.27
C ASP A 173 5.16 9.15 6.04
N LEU A 174 4.75 10.19 5.33
CA LEU A 174 4.54 11.55 5.86
C LEU A 174 3.09 12.01 5.66
N ARG A 175 2.14 11.08 5.62
CA ARG A 175 0.72 11.41 5.40
C ARG A 175 0.18 12.37 6.47
N LYS A 176 -0.81 13.20 6.10
CA LYS A 176 -1.52 14.11 7.01
C LYS A 176 -0.63 15.16 7.71
N ASN A 177 0.47 15.60 7.09
CA ASN A 177 1.36 16.61 7.68
C ASN A 177 1.21 18.01 7.12
N ARG A 178 0.27 18.25 6.19
CA ARG A 178 0.12 19.54 5.49
C ARG A 178 1.40 19.94 4.75
N LEU A 179 2.06 18.97 4.12
CA LEU A 179 3.18 19.22 3.22
C LEU A 179 2.66 19.93 1.96
N THR A 180 3.43 20.89 1.45
CA THR A 180 3.13 21.59 0.20
C THR A 180 4.08 21.15 -0.91
N ASP A 181 3.98 21.79 -2.08
CA ASP A 181 4.91 21.59 -3.20
C ASP A 181 6.38 21.83 -2.81
N ALA A 182 6.65 22.74 -1.86
CA ALA A 182 8.00 22.98 -1.37
C ALA A 182 8.54 21.79 -0.56
N GLY A 183 7.69 21.11 0.20
CA GLY A 183 8.03 19.85 0.87
C GLY A 183 8.28 18.73 -0.13
N ALA A 184 7.40 18.57 -1.12
CA ALA A 184 7.56 17.58 -2.19
C ALA A 184 8.86 17.80 -2.98
N SER A 185 9.18 19.05 -3.33
CA SER A 185 10.42 19.40 -4.02
C SER A 185 11.66 19.11 -3.17
N ALA A 186 11.59 19.33 -1.85
CA ALA A 186 12.70 19.00 -0.95
C ALA A 186 12.97 17.49 -0.92
N LEU A 187 11.92 16.67 -0.83
CA LEU A 187 12.04 15.21 -0.88
C LEU A 187 12.58 14.73 -2.24
N ALA A 188 12.04 15.27 -3.33
CA ALA A 188 12.47 14.96 -4.70
C ALA A 188 13.96 15.28 -4.94
N GLY A 189 14.48 16.33 -4.30
CA GLY A 189 15.87 16.76 -4.40
C GLY A 189 16.83 16.06 -3.44
N SER A 190 16.38 15.08 -2.65
CA SER A 190 17.23 14.45 -1.64
C SER A 190 18.06 13.29 -2.21
N PRO A 191 19.39 13.36 -2.22
CA PRO A 191 20.23 12.21 -2.56
C PRO A 191 20.18 11.11 -1.49
N HIS A 192 19.79 11.45 -0.26
CA HIS A 192 19.66 10.49 0.83
C HIS A 192 18.42 9.61 0.71
N LEU A 193 17.47 9.93 -0.17
CA LEU A 193 16.30 9.11 -0.45
C LEU A 193 16.44 8.30 -1.75
N ALA A 194 17.66 8.18 -2.30
CA ALA A 194 17.86 7.47 -3.56
C ALA A 194 17.53 5.96 -3.51
N GLY A 195 17.54 5.38 -2.31
CA GLY A 195 17.12 4.00 -2.06
C GLY A 195 15.63 3.80 -1.80
N LEU A 196 14.83 4.88 -1.80
CA LEU A 196 13.43 4.82 -1.41
C LEU A 196 12.59 4.06 -2.44
N GLU A 197 11.85 3.05 -1.98
CA GLU A 197 10.99 2.19 -2.79
C GLU A 197 9.51 2.58 -2.65
N GLU A 198 9.11 3.12 -1.49
CA GLU A 198 7.73 3.57 -1.24
C GLU A 198 7.70 4.95 -0.59
N LEU A 199 6.90 5.84 -1.18
CA LEU A 199 6.67 7.19 -0.69
C LEU A 199 5.18 7.44 -0.50
N ILE A 200 4.77 7.68 0.74
CA ILE A 200 3.38 7.93 1.12
C ILE A 200 3.24 9.38 1.55
N LEU A 201 2.52 10.16 0.74
CA LEU A 201 2.27 11.58 0.92
C LEU A 201 0.78 11.90 0.92
N SER A 202 -0.07 10.91 1.16
CA SER A 202 -1.52 11.09 1.17
C SER A 202 -2.00 12.14 2.17
N GLU A 203 -3.11 12.81 1.87
CA GLU A 203 -3.74 13.80 2.73
C GLU A 203 -2.79 14.95 3.12
N ASN A 204 -2.09 15.49 2.12
CA ASN A 204 -1.28 16.69 2.24
C ASN A 204 -1.84 17.78 1.32
N GLU A 205 -1.06 18.83 1.04
CA GLU A 205 -1.46 20.00 0.25
C GLU A 205 -0.64 20.09 -1.05
N LEU A 206 -0.23 18.95 -1.62
CA LEU A 206 0.53 18.89 -2.87
C LEU A 206 -0.37 19.23 -4.06
N THR A 207 0.06 20.16 -4.90
CA THR A 207 -0.60 20.49 -6.15
C THR A 207 0.05 19.75 -7.33
N GLU A 208 -0.36 20.11 -8.55
CA GLU A 208 0.35 19.74 -9.79
C GLU A 208 1.87 19.97 -9.68
N SER A 209 2.30 21.08 -9.07
CA SER A 209 3.73 21.43 -9.02
C SER A 209 4.53 20.45 -8.16
N GLY A 210 3.98 20.02 -7.02
CA GLY A 210 4.60 19.02 -6.16
C GLY A 210 4.68 17.66 -6.83
N ALA A 211 3.62 17.24 -7.53
CA ALA A 211 3.62 16.01 -8.30
C ALA A 211 4.67 16.04 -9.43
N ARG A 212 4.78 17.16 -10.17
CA ARG A 212 5.84 17.36 -11.17
C ARG A 212 7.25 17.31 -10.58
N ALA A 213 7.44 17.89 -9.39
CA ALA A 213 8.74 17.85 -8.72
C ALA A 213 9.15 16.40 -8.37
N LEU A 214 8.22 15.61 -7.82
CA LEU A 214 8.45 14.18 -7.55
C LEU A 214 8.73 13.41 -8.84
N ALA A 215 7.94 13.63 -9.88
CA ALA A 215 8.11 13.02 -11.19
C ALA A 215 9.45 13.34 -11.84
N ALA A 216 9.99 14.55 -11.64
CA ALA A 216 11.25 15.00 -12.21
C ALA A 216 12.47 14.67 -11.32
N SER A 217 12.29 13.97 -10.19
CA SER A 217 13.36 13.69 -9.25
C SER A 217 14.52 12.93 -9.91
N PRO A 218 15.79 13.39 -9.74
CA PRO A 218 16.95 12.63 -10.18
C PRO A 218 17.32 11.50 -9.22
N HIS A 219 16.67 11.39 -8.05
CA HIS A 219 17.05 10.47 -6.98
C HIS A 219 16.05 9.34 -6.78
N LEU A 220 14.76 9.55 -7.06
CA LEU A 220 13.70 8.56 -6.78
C LEU A 220 13.57 7.44 -7.84
N ALA A 221 14.65 7.07 -8.53
CA ALA A 221 14.62 6.03 -9.56
C ALA A 221 14.34 4.61 -9.01
N ALA A 222 14.49 4.41 -7.70
CA ALA A 222 14.16 3.17 -7.00
C ALA A 222 12.67 3.03 -6.64
N LEU A 223 11.88 4.09 -6.81
CA LEU A 223 10.49 4.15 -6.34
C LEU A 223 9.62 3.14 -7.09
N ARG A 224 8.97 2.27 -6.33
CA ARG A 224 7.97 1.28 -6.75
C ARG A 224 6.55 1.72 -6.41
N GLY A 225 6.39 2.48 -5.34
CA GLY A 225 5.10 2.88 -4.81
C GLY A 225 5.01 4.37 -4.51
N LEU A 226 3.94 5.00 -4.99
CA LEU A 226 3.66 6.41 -4.68
C LEU A 226 2.19 6.59 -4.31
N ASP A 227 1.94 7.05 -3.08
CA ASP A 227 0.60 7.44 -2.60
C ASP A 227 0.49 8.97 -2.53
N LEU A 228 -0.32 9.55 -3.42
CA LEU A 228 -0.67 10.97 -3.48
C LEU A 228 -2.15 11.22 -3.15
N ARG A 229 -2.89 10.21 -2.66
CA ARG A 229 -4.31 10.31 -2.34
C ARG A 229 -4.65 11.58 -1.58
N HIS A 230 -5.80 12.20 -1.88
CA HIS A 230 -6.30 13.39 -1.21
C HIS A 230 -5.28 14.54 -1.19
N ASN A 231 -4.64 14.79 -2.33
CA ASN A 231 -3.87 16.00 -2.63
C ASN A 231 -4.45 16.65 -3.91
N PRO A 232 -4.51 17.98 -4.03
CA PRO A 232 -5.01 18.68 -5.24
C PRO A 232 -4.05 18.58 -6.45
N VAL A 233 -3.64 17.37 -6.84
CA VAL A 233 -2.65 17.10 -7.89
C VAL A 233 -3.16 17.48 -9.29
N GLY A 234 -4.45 17.26 -9.55
CA GLY A 234 -5.07 17.54 -10.84
C GLY A 234 -4.58 16.66 -12.01
N PRO A 235 -5.20 16.78 -13.20
CA PRO A 235 -4.91 15.91 -14.35
C PRO A 235 -3.47 16.05 -14.85
N ALA A 236 -2.93 17.27 -14.87
CA ALA A 236 -1.60 17.53 -15.38
C ALA A 236 -0.48 17.04 -14.43
N GLY A 237 -0.72 17.05 -13.12
CA GLY A 237 0.19 16.45 -12.13
C GLY A 237 0.17 14.93 -12.19
N ALA A 238 -1.01 14.33 -12.36
CA ALA A 238 -1.16 12.90 -12.55
C ALA A 238 -0.45 12.41 -13.83
N GLU A 239 -0.60 13.16 -14.93
CA GLU A 239 0.11 12.89 -16.18
C GLU A 239 1.63 12.93 -15.98
N ALA A 240 2.14 13.94 -15.27
CA ALA A 240 3.57 14.08 -15.03
C ALA A 240 4.17 12.88 -14.28
N VAL A 241 3.48 12.38 -13.25
CA VAL A 241 3.92 11.20 -12.50
C VAL A 241 3.85 9.94 -13.35
N ALA A 242 2.73 9.75 -14.05
CA ALA A 242 2.51 8.56 -14.87
C ALA A 242 3.50 8.44 -16.04
N ALA A 243 3.79 9.55 -16.71
CA ALA A 243 4.68 9.63 -17.87
C ALA A 243 6.16 9.76 -17.50
N SER A 244 6.54 9.68 -16.23
CA SER A 244 7.92 9.95 -15.82
C SER A 244 8.87 8.82 -16.21
N ASP A 245 9.84 9.14 -17.08
CA ASP A 245 10.99 8.27 -17.34
C ASP A 245 11.98 8.20 -16.16
N ARG A 246 11.85 9.08 -15.16
CA ARG A 246 12.67 9.08 -13.95
C ARG A 246 12.15 8.17 -12.86
N LEU A 247 10.94 7.63 -13.01
CA LEU A 247 10.34 6.64 -12.12
C LEU A 247 10.18 5.28 -12.84
N PRO A 248 11.27 4.68 -13.37
CA PRO A 248 11.19 3.52 -14.25
C PRO A 248 10.70 2.23 -13.57
N ARG A 249 10.68 2.22 -12.24
CA ARG A 249 10.30 1.08 -11.40
C ARG A 249 8.92 1.23 -10.75
N LEU A 250 8.17 2.29 -11.07
CA LEU A 250 6.88 2.54 -10.43
C LEU A 250 5.89 1.41 -10.80
N GLU A 251 5.51 0.63 -9.80
CA GLU A 251 4.64 -0.54 -9.91
C GLU A 251 3.20 -0.20 -9.47
N TRP A 252 3.04 0.68 -8.48
CA TRP A 252 1.73 1.13 -8.01
C TRP A 252 1.67 2.65 -7.76
N LEU A 253 0.50 3.22 -8.08
CA LEU A 253 0.22 4.64 -7.95
C LEU A 253 -1.18 4.86 -7.39
N ASN A 254 -1.28 5.60 -6.29
CA ASN A 254 -2.56 6.03 -5.72
C ASN A 254 -2.80 7.52 -5.95
N LEU A 255 -3.83 7.84 -6.74
CA LEU A 255 -4.31 9.17 -7.05
C LEU A 255 -5.78 9.35 -6.63
N SER A 256 -6.25 8.58 -5.64
CA SER A 256 -7.61 8.68 -5.13
C SER A 256 -7.89 10.09 -4.60
N GLY A 257 -9.02 10.68 -4.97
CA GLY A 257 -9.43 12.00 -4.48
C GLY A 257 -8.46 13.14 -4.83
N CYS A 258 -7.82 13.08 -6.00
CA CYS A 258 -6.84 14.06 -6.49
C CYS A 258 -7.41 15.14 -7.43
N GLY A 259 -8.73 15.17 -7.64
CA GLY A 259 -9.39 16.21 -8.43
C GLY A 259 -9.17 16.10 -9.94
N LEU A 260 -9.09 14.88 -10.47
CA LEU A 260 -8.78 14.66 -11.90
C LEU A 260 -9.94 15.03 -12.85
N GLY A 261 -11.19 15.08 -12.37
CA GLY A 261 -12.40 15.28 -13.19
C GLY A 261 -13.04 16.68 -13.15
N ALA A 262 -12.46 17.68 -12.47
CA ALA A 262 -13.10 18.99 -12.27
C ALA A 262 -13.28 19.82 -13.57
N PRO A 263 -14.38 20.60 -13.72
CA PRO A 263 -14.79 21.19 -15.00
C PRO A 263 -14.13 22.55 -15.26
N ARG A 264 -12.93 22.58 -15.83
CA ARG A 264 -12.43 23.72 -16.63
C ARG A 264 -11.45 23.25 -17.68
N GLY A 265 -11.92 23.04 -18.91
CA GLY A 265 -11.21 23.16 -20.21
C GLY A 265 -9.68 23.05 -20.30
N HIS A 266 -9.01 22.17 -19.56
CA HIS A 266 -7.55 21.98 -19.64
C HIS A 266 -7.26 20.52 -19.92
N ALA A 267 -6.19 20.32 -20.68
CA ALA A 267 -5.87 19.10 -21.41
C ALA A 267 -6.15 17.83 -20.61
N VAL A 268 -7.01 17.02 -21.20
CA VAL A 268 -7.03 15.58 -21.02
C VAL A 268 -5.59 15.05 -21.04
N PRO A 269 -5.14 14.26 -20.05
CA PRO A 269 -3.82 13.64 -20.07
C PRO A 269 -3.60 12.94 -21.40
N ARG A 270 -2.43 13.11 -22.03
CA ARG A 270 -2.18 12.44 -23.29
C ARG A 270 -2.29 10.92 -23.09
N PRO A 271 -3.03 10.21 -23.95
CA PRO A 271 -3.38 8.81 -23.72
C PRO A 271 -2.25 7.80 -23.57
N GLY A 272 -1.02 8.15 -23.98
CA GLY A 272 0.16 7.31 -23.86
C GLY A 272 0.93 7.44 -22.54
N ALA A 273 0.45 8.22 -21.56
CA ALA A 273 1.18 8.54 -20.34
C ALA A 273 1.06 7.51 -19.20
N LEU A 274 -0.01 6.69 -19.15
CA LEU A 274 -0.28 5.81 -18.00
C LEU A 274 0.41 4.44 -18.05
N VAL A 275 1.35 4.25 -18.97
CA VAL A 275 1.65 2.95 -19.59
C VAL A 275 2.46 1.97 -18.72
N ARG A 276 2.85 2.30 -17.48
CA ARG A 276 3.87 1.52 -16.74
C ARG A 276 3.44 0.92 -15.40
N VAL A 277 2.38 1.42 -14.76
CA VAL A 277 1.99 0.92 -13.43
C VAL A 277 1.11 -0.33 -13.53
N ALA A 278 1.33 -1.29 -12.64
CA ALA A 278 0.53 -2.50 -12.54
C ALA A 278 -0.75 -2.29 -11.71
N VAL A 279 -0.71 -1.38 -10.74
CA VAL A 279 -1.83 -1.07 -9.83
C VAL A 279 -2.08 0.44 -9.82
N LEU A 280 -3.30 0.84 -10.18
CA LEU A 280 -3.68 2.24 -10.26
C LEU A 280 -5.00 2.49 -9.53
N ASP A 281 -4.98 3.43 -8.59
CA ASP A 281 -6.18 3.91 -7.90
C ASP A 281 -6.52 5.33 -8.33
N LEU A 282 -7.66 5.48 -9.02
CA LEU A 282 -8.25 6.73 -9.48
C LEU A 282 -9.61 6.99 -8.81
N SER A 283 -9.90 6.35 -7.68
CA SER A 283 -11.20 6.48 -7.02
C SER A 283 -11.50 7.90 -6.54
N GLY A 284 -12.77 8.30 -6.47
CA GLY A 284 -13.16 9.58 -5.86
C GLY A 284 -12.68 10.83 -6.61
N ASN A 285 -12.48 10.77 -7.92
CA ASN A 285 -11.90 11.85 -8.73
C ASN A 285 -12.92 12.65 -9.55
N ALA A 286 -14.22 12.37 -9.39
CA ALA A 286 -15.29 12.93 -10.22
C ALA A 286 -15.05 12.73 -11.73
N LEU A 287 -14.44 11.59 -12.11
CA LEU A 287 -14.22 11.24 -13.51
C LEU A 287 -15.55 10.91 -14.17
N GLY A 288 -15.83 11.57 -15.30
CA GLY A 288 -16.93 11.20 -16.19
C GLY A 288 -16.49 10.31 -17.37
N PRO A 289 -17.43 9.82 -18.20
CA PRO A 289 -17.13 8.99 -19.36
C PRO A 289 -16.14 9.61 -20.35
N ALA A 290 -16.19 10.94 -20.51
CA ALA A 290 -15.29 11.69 -21.39
C ALA A 290 -13.84 11.65 -20.92
N ALA A 291 -13.61 11.57 -19.60
CA ALA A 291 -12.28 11.49 -19.01
C ALA A 291 -11.70 10.07 -19.09
N LEU A 292 -12.51 9.02 -19.25
CA LEU A 292 -12.03 7.63 -19.35
C LEU A 292 -11.41 7.29 -20.71
N LYS A 293 -12.02 7.75 -21.81
CA LYS A 293 -11.54 7.47 -23.18
C LYS A 293 -10.03 7.72 -23.37
N PRO A 294 -9.48 8.87 -22.96
CA PRO A 294 -8.05 9.12 -23.08
C PRO A 294 -7.20 8.26 -22.14
N LEU A 295 -7.72 7.87 -20.96
CA LEU A 295 -6.98 6.99 -20.04
C LEU A 295 -6.84 5.56 -20.58
N LEU A 296 -7.70 5.15 -21.52
CA LEU A 296 -7.90 3.76 -21.94
C LEU A 296 -7.65 3.50 -23.44
N THR A 297 -6.78 4.28 -24.09
CA THR A 297 -6.47 4.08 -25.53
C THR A 297 -5.64 2.82 -25.81
N ALA A 298 -5.53 2.43 -27.08
CA ALA A 298 -4.89 1.18 -27.51
C ALA A 298 -3.38 1.09 -27.16
N ASP A 299 -2.68 2.23 -27.07
CA ASP A 299 -1.31 2.33 -26.55
C ASP A 299 -1.27 2.44 -25.01
N GLY A 300 -2.38 2.14 -24.35
CA GLY A 300 -2.56 2.20 -22.90
C GLY A 300 -1.73 1.16 -22.14
N PRO A 301 -1.86 1.10 -20.81
CA PRO A 301 -0.93 0.36 -19.96
C PRO A 301 -1.03 -1.15 -20.15
N ALA A 302 -0.17 -1.70 -21.02
CA ALA A 302 -0.01 -3.15 -21.18
C ALA A 302 0.35 -3.86 -19.86
N ALA A 303 0.87 -3.13 -18.87
CA ALA A 303 1.21 -3.63 -17.55
C ALA A 303 0.06 -3.61 -16.53
N LEU A 304 -1.06 -2.91 -16.78
CA LEU A 304 -2.11 -2.71 -15.79
C LEU A 304 -2.82 -4.02 -15.44
N ARG A 305 -2.79 -4.35 -14.14
CA ARG A 305 -3.41 -5.55 -13.57
C ARG A 305 -4.57 -5.20 -12.65
N GLU A 306 -4.50 -4.07 -11.96
CA GLU A 306 -5.54 -3.61 -11.05
C GLU A 306 -5.87 -2.15 -11.28
N LEU A 307 -7.18 -1.86 -11.38
CA LEU A 307 -7.70 -0.52 -11.60
C LEU A 307 -8.86 -0.25 -10.64
N ASP A 308 -8.73 0.79 -9.84
CA ASP A 308 -9.81 1.31 -9.01
C ASP A 308 -10.36 2.62 -9.59
N LEU A 309 -11.63 2.59 -10.00
CA LEU A 309 -12.40 3.72 -10.50
C LEU A 309 -13.58 4.03 -9.58
N SER A 310 -13.64 3.46 -8.39
CA SER A 310 -14.77 3.60 -7.47
C SER A 310 -15.07 5.08 -7.16
N ARG A 311 -16.34 5.41 -6.88
CA ARG A 311 -16.77 6.78 -6.54
C ARG A 311 -16.43 7.81 -7.63
N ASN A 312 -16.65 7.46 -8.89
CA ASN A 312 -16.59 8.36 -10.04
C ASN A 312 -17.94 8.35 -10.79
N ASP A 313 -18.25 9.42 -11.52
CA ASP A 313 -19.55 9.60 -12.17
C ASP A 313 -19.58 8.95 -13.57
N LEU A 314 -19.45 7.62 -13.61
CA LEU A 314 -19.31 6.86 -14.86
C LEU A 314 -20.65 6.59 -15.55
N GLY A 315 -21.65 6.09 -14.80
CA GLY A 315 -22.93 5.65 -15.38
C GLY A 315 -22.79 4.64 -16.52
N GLU A 316 -23.85 4.54 -17.34
CA GLU A 316 -23.90 3.62 -18.49
C GLU A 316 -22.87 3.98 -19.57
N ALA A 317 -22.69 5.27 -19.86
CA ALA A 317 -21.74 5.72 -20.86
C ALA A 317 -20.29 5.37 -20.48
N GLY A 318 -19.94 5.49 -19.20
CA GLY A 318 -18.62 5.09 -18.70
C GLY A 318 -18.44 3.57 -18.74
N ALA A 319 -19.47 2.80 -18.37
CA ALA A 319 -19.44 1.34 -18.51
C ALA A 319 -19.25 0.88 -19.96
N ALA A 320 -19.88 1.56 -20.92
CA ALA A 320 -19.68 1.28 -22.35
C ALA A 320 -18.23 1.55 -22.79
N VAL A 321 -17.61 2.64 -22.31
CA VAL A 321 -16.19 2.94 -22.57
C VAL A 321 -15.28 1.85 -22.00
N LEU A 322 -15.51 1.43 -20.75
CA LEU A 322 -14.75 0.36 -20.11
C LEU A 322 -14.90 -0.97 -20.85
N ALA A 323 -16.13 -1.32 -21.24
CA ALA A 323 -16.42 -2.57 -21.93
C ALA A 323 -15.80 -2.65 -23.34
N ALA A 324 -15.58 -1.51 -23.99
CA ALA A 324 -15.02 -1.41 -25.33
C ALA A 324 -13.49 -1.16 -25.36
N ALA A 325 -12.81 -1.04 -24.21
CA ALA A 325 -11.41 -0.65 -24.13
C ALA A 325 -10.44 -1.85 -24.24
N PRO A 326 -9.69 -2.03 -25.35
CA PRO A 326 -8.78 -3.17 -25.51
C PRO A 326 -7.61 -3.16 -24.52
N ALA A 327 -7.23 -1.97 -24.03
CA ALA A 327 -6.20 -1.80 -23.00
C ALA A 327 -6.49 -2.58 -21.71
N LEU A 328 -7.75 -2.92 -21.44
CA LEU A 328 -8.16 -3.65 -20.24
C LEU A 328 -8.05 -5.18 -20.37
N ALA A 329 -7.64 -5.72 -21.53
CA ALA A 329 -7.51 -7.17 -21.74
C ALA A 329 -6.55 -7.86 -20.74
N GLY A 330 -5.53 -7.12 -20.27
CA GLY A 330 -4.57 -7.57 -19.27
C GLY A 330 -5.10 -7.54 -17.82
N LEU A 331 -6.20 -6.83 -17.58
CA LEU A 331 -6.69 -6.52 -16.24
C LEU A 331 -7.13 -7.79 -15.48
N ARG A 332 -6.89 -7.79 -14.17
CA ARG A 332 -7.21 -8.89 -13.25
C ARG A 332 -8.14 -8.42 -12.13
N GLY A 333 -8.04 -7.18 -11.69
CA GLY A 333 -8.95 -6.55 -10.73
C GLY A 333 -9.53 -5.26 -11.29
N LEU A 334 -10.86 -5.14 -11.27
CA LEU A 334 -11.56 -3.89 -11.56
C LEU A 334 -12.47 -3.53 -10.39
N LYS A 335 -12.36 -2.30 -9.90
CA LYS A 335 -13.30 -1.76 -8.92
C LYS A 335 -14.01 -0.54 -9.49
N VAL A 336 -15.33 -0.60 -9.51
CA VAL A 336 -16.23 0.47 -9.99
C VAL A 336 -17.38 0.65 -9.00
N SER A 337 -17.04 0.56 -7.70
CA SER A 337 -18.01 0.68 -6.61
C SER A 337 -18.55 2.11 -6.55
N GLY A 338 -19.87 2.28 -6.44
CA GLY A 338 -20.47 3.62 -6.34
C GLY A 338 -20.21 4.49 -7.57
N CYS A 339 -20.36 3.95 -8.77
CA CYS A 339 -20.14 4.65 -10.04
C CYS A 339 -21.44 4.99 -10.79
N GLY A 340 -22.60 4.83 -10.13
CA GLY A 340 -23.92 5.06 -10.74
C GLY A 340 -24.28 4.03 -11.82
N LEU A 341 -23.78 2.79 -11.71
CA LEU A 341 -24.01 1.75 -12.70
C LEU A 341 -25.40 1.11 -12.54
N THR A 342 -26.22 1.21 -13.57
CA THR A 342 -27.54 0.55 -13.68
C THR A 342 -27.41 -0.92 -14.12
N ASP A 343 -28.53 -1.63 -14.22
CA ASP A 343 -28.59 -3.00 -14.75
C ASP A 343 -27.97 -3.12 -16.14
N ALA A 344 -28.22 -2.14 -17.01
CA ALA A 344 -27.66 -2.10 -18.36
C ALA A 344 -26.13 -1.99 -18.33
N ALA A 345 -25.59 -1.13 -17.46
CA ALA A 345 -24.15 -0.96 -17.29
C ALA A 345 -23.48 -2.25 -16.78
N VAL A 346 -24.07 -2.90 -15.77
CA VAL A 346 -23.56 -4.18 -15.23
C VAL A 346 -23.55 -5.27 -16.31
N THR A 347 -24.63 -5.37 -17.10
CA THR A 347 -24.75 -6.35 -18.19
C THR A 347 -23.69 -6.14 -19.28
N VAL A 348 -23.44 -4.87 -19.63
CA VAL A 348 -22.41 -4.47 -20.60
C VAL A 348 -21.01 -4.83 -20.11
N LEU A 349 -20.69 -4.54 -18.85
CA LEU A 349 -19.39 -4.91 -18.26
C LEU A 349 -19.21 -6.43 -18.20
N ALA A 350 -20.24 -7.17 -17.78
CA ALA A 350 -20.20 -8.63 -17.71
C ALA A 350 -19.94 -9.25 -19.09
N SER A 351 -20.49 -8.67 -20.15
CA SER A 351 -20.37 -9.19 -21.53
C SER A 351 -19.15 -8.67 -22.30
N SER A 352 -18.31 -7.84 -21.69
CA SER A 352 -17.14 -7.27 -22.37
C SER A 352 -16.09 -8.35 -22.71
N PRO A 353 -15.66 -8.46 -23.98
CA PRO A 353 -14.57 -9.36 -24.35
C PRO A 353 -13.22 -8.90 -23.78
N HIS A 354 -13.06 -7.61 -23.53
CA HIS A 354 -11.83 -7.03 -22.98
C HIS A 354 -11.72 -7.22 -21.46
N LEU A 355 -12.81 -7.59 -20.77
CA LEU A 355 -12.79 -7.91 -19.34
C LEU A 355 -12.80 -9.43 -19.07
N ALA A 356 -12.68 -10.26 -20.11
CA ALA A 356 -12.69 -11.73 -19.98
C ALA A 356 -11.58 -12.29 -19.06
N GLY A 357 -10.50 -11.52 -18.88
CA GLY A 357 -9.37 -11.86 -18.01
C GLY A 357 -9.55 -11.54 -16.53
N LEU A 358 -10.62 -10.85 -16.14
CA LEU A 358 -10.86 -10.42 -14.75
C LEU A 358 -10.98 -11.61 -13.80
N ARG A 359 -10.36 -11.45 -12.62
CA ARG A 359 -10.42 -12.37 -11.49
C ARG A 359 -11.20 -11.78 -10.32
N SER A 360 -11.18 -10.46 -10.16
CA SER A 360 -11.93 -9.73 -9.15
C SER A 360 -12.69 -8.57 -9.80
N LEU A 361 -13.97 -8.44 -9.47
CA LEU A 361 -14.82 -7.33 -9.90
C LEU A 361 -15.59 -6.78 -8.69
N ASP A 362 -15.48 -5.48 -8.44
CA ASP A 362 -16.26 -4.80 -7.41
C ASP A 362 -17.30 -3.86 -8.05
N LEU A 363 -18.56 -4.26 -7.93
CA LEU A 363 -19.77 -3.53 -8.35
C LEU A 363 -20.55 -2.99 -7.15
N GLY A 364 -19.96 -2.96 -5.96
CA GLY A 364 -20.62 -2.48 -4.74
C GLY A 364 -21.22 -1.09 -4.89
N ASN A 365 -22.22 -0.76 -4.07
CA ASN A 365 -22.83 0.57 -4.00
C ASN A 365 -23.35 1.13 -5.35
N ASN A 366 -23.70 0.28 -6.31
CA ASN A 366 -24.34 0.67 -7.57
C ASN A 366 -25.85 0.38 -7.55
N PRO A 367 -26.68 1.19 -8.23
CA PRO A 367 -28.13 1.01 -8.29
C PRO A 367 -28.55 -0.09 -9.27
N ALA A 368 -28.00 -1.30 -9.09
CA ALA A 368 -28.32 -2.47 -9.91
C ALA A 368 -29.15 -3.50 -9.12
N ALA A 369 -30.17 -4.05 -9.76
CA ALA A 369 -31.12 -5.01 -9.22
C ALA A 369 -30.78 -6.46 -9.61
N ASP A 370 -31.56 -7.41 -9.10
CA ASP A 370 -31.32 -8.86 -9.23
C ASP A 370 -31.04 -9.31 -10.67
N ALA A 371 -31.83 -8.83 -11.64
CA ALA A 371 -31.73 -9.22 -13.05
C ALA A 371 -30.34 -8.98 -13.66
N ALA A 372 -29.65 -7.92 -13.22
CA ALA A 372 -28.31 -7.60 -13.70
C ALA A 372 -27.24 -8.60 -13.28
N PHE A 373 -27.50 -9.36 -12.21
CA PHE A 373 -26.55 -10.31 -11.62
C PHE A 373 -26.82 -11.77 -11.96
N GLU A 374 -27.97 -12.10 -12.56
CA GLU A 374 -28.27 -13.44 -13.06
C GLU A 374 -27.20 -13.99 -14.02
N PRO A 375 -26.62 -13.20 -14.96
CA PRO A 375 -25.56 -13.68 -15.85
C PRO A 375 -24.29 -14.17 -15.13
N PHE A 376 -24.05 -13.69 -13.90
CA PHE A 376 -22.92 -14.14 -13.09
C PHE A 376 -23.17 -15.54 -12.49
N LEU A 377 -24.42 -15.98 -12.36
CA LEU A 377 -24.77 -17.33 -11.94
C LEU A 377 -24.78 -18.30 -13.13
N ASP A 378 -25.45 -17.95 -14.22
CA ASP A 378 -25.78 -18.89 -15.30
C ASP A 378 -24.67 -19.04 -16.35
N GLY A 379 -23.87 -17.99 -16.58
CA GLY A 379 -22.84 -17.97 -17.62
C GLY A 379 -21.41 -17.75 -17.11
N ALA A 380 -21.23 -17.54 -15.80
CA ALA A 380 -19.96 -17.18 -15.16
C ALA A 380 -19.20 -16.09 -15.94
N ARG A 381 -19.83 -14.95 -16.19
CA ARG A 381 -19.20 -13.83 -16.90
C ARG A 381 -18.65 -12.80 -15.91
N PRO A 382 -17.41 -12.30 -16.06
CA PRO A 382 -16.37 -12.79 -16.97
C PRO A 382 -15.89 -14.22 -16.64
N PRO A 383 -15.46 -15.02 -17.63
CA PRO A 383 -15.18 -16.46 -17.49
C PRO A 383 -14.11 -16.84 -16.46
N ARG A 384 -13.25 -15.89 -16.08
CA ARG A 384 -12.16 -16.11 -15.11
C ARG A 384 -12.44 -15.49 -13.74
N LEU A 385 -13.65 -14.96 -13.53
CA LEU A 385 -14.02 -14.26 -12.31
C LEU A 385 -14.03 -15.23 -11.13
N ARG A 386 -13.38 -14.83 -10.03
CA ARG A 386 -13.27 -15.61 -8.78
C ARG A 386 -13.86 -14.87 -7.59
N ARG A 387 -13.79 -13.54 -7.60
CA ARG A 387 -14.35 -12.67 -6.56
C ARG A 387 -15.28 -11.64 -7.20
N LEU A 388 -16.48 -11.52 -6.64
CA LEU A 388 -17.47 -10.53 -7.03
C LEU A 388 -17.98 -9.82 -5.78
N VAL A 389 -17.80 -8.50 -5.71
CA VAL A 389 -18.44 -7.65 -4.70
C VAL A 389 -19.68 -7.03 -5.32
N VAL A 390 -20.82 -7.19 -4.66
CA VAL A 390 -22.12 -6.73 -5.14
C VAL A 390 -22.71 -5.66 -4.21
N PRO A 391 -23.69 -4.85 -4.66
CA PRO A 391 -24.33 -3.85 -3.82
C PRO A 391 -24.80 -4.41 -2.48
N ALA A 392 -24.61 -3.66 -1.40
CA ALA A 392 -25.04 -4.07 -0.06
C ALA A 392 -26.56 -4.03 0.11
N ILE A 393 -27.24 -3.20 -0.68
CA ILE A 393 -28.69 -2.97 -0.67
C ILE A 393 -29.21 -3.19 -2.10
N GLY A 394 -30.49 -3.55 -2.24
CA GLY A 394 -31.16 -3.68 -3.54
C GLY A 394 -31.21 -5.09 -4.11
N LEU A 395 -30.36 -6.00 -3.62
CA LEU A 395 -30.38 -7.41 -4.02
C LEU A 395 -31.15 -8.29 -3.05
N SER A 396 -31.92 -9.25 -3.57
CA SER A 396 -32.64 -10.21 -2.74
C SER A 396 -31.69 -11.08 -1.90
N PRO A 397 -32.10 -11.52 -0.69
CA PRO A 397 -31.28 -12.39 0.14
C PRO A 397 -30.93 -13.72 -0.53
N ALA A 398 -31.82 -14.24 -1.38
CA ALA A 398 -31.60 -15.49 -2.10
C ALA A 398 -30.47 -15.36 -3.12
N LEU A 399 -30.51 -14.32 -3.95
CA LEU A 399 -29.48 -14.03 -4.94
C LEU A 399 -28.13 -13.76 -4.27
N ARG A 400 -28.11 -12.95 -3.19
CA ARG A 400 -26.88 -12.67 -2.44
C ARG A 400 -26.22 -13.94 -1.93
N ARG A 401 -27.00 -14.87 -1.36
CA ARG A 401 -26.47 -16.17 -0.89
C ARG A 401 -25.88 -16.99 -2.04
N ALA A 402 -26.58 -17.05 -3.18
CA ALA A 402 -26.10 -17.78 -4.35
C ALA A 402 -24.77 -17.22 -4.89
N LEU A 403 -24.68 -15.89 -5.01
CA LEU A 403 -23.46 -15.21 -5.45
C LEU A 403 -22.31 -15.39 -4.44
N HIS A 404 -22.61 -15.31 -3.15
CA HIS A 404 -21.63 -15.53 -2.09
C HIS A 404 -21.09 -16.97 -2.08
N GLN A 405 -21.95 -17.95 -2.30
CA GLN A 405 -21.54 -19.35 -2.41
C GLN A 405 -20.63 -19.57 -3.63
N LYS A 406 -20.85 -18.85 -4.72
CA LYS A 406 -20.07 -18.99 -5.97
C LYS A 406 -18.73 -18.23 -5.95
N TYR A 407 -18.71 -17.02 -5.41
CA TYR A 407 -17.57 -16.09 -5.50
C TYR A 407 -16.92 -15.74 -4.15
N GLY A 408 -17.40 -16.33 -3.05
CA GLY A 408 -16.92 -16.08 -1.69
C GLY A 408 -17.49 -14.81 -1.05
N SER A 409 -17.11 -14.57 0.21
CA SER A 409 -17.40 -13.34 0.94
C SER A 409 -16.64 -12.15 0.34
N GLY A 410 -17.38 -11.30 -0.37
CA GLY A 410 -16.92 -9.97 -0.78
C GLY A 410 -16.83 -9.01 0.39
#